data_AF-A0A7C3B8P8-F1
#
_entry.id   AF-A0A7C3B8P8-F1
#
_cell.length_a   1.000
_cell.length_b   1.000
_cell.length_c   1.000
_cell.angle_alpha   90.00
_cell.angle_beta   90.00
_cell.angle_gamma   90.00
#
_symmetry.space_group_name_H-M   'P 1'
#
loop_
_entity.id
_entity.type
_entity.pdbx_description
1 polymer ?
#
loop_
_entity_poly.entity_id
_entity_poly.type
_entity_poly.pdbx_seq_one_letter_code
_entity_poly.pdbx_strand_id
1 'polypeptide(L)'
;MGCGPDVFRLFDLADALIRDNRARRYGGWPSVGSSQAPGPSLREQLYEMYERGELDEETFRDLQDLAARGRLHPVDLAVLRYERRQKVNARPRESEEDVAIRKLRARIARLEEAREESSRVLASLRERIADMEERAQRREEAARLAVAKDETLARRYLMEKQELMEAQARLVEQARALEEDLARLGELQAKLEAKVIELEALRSRQELQTLRTEDI
;
A
#
# COMPACT_ATOMS: atom_id res chain seq x y z
N MET A 1 24.39 37.76 -9.55
CA MET A 1 23.46 38.70 -8.90
C MET A 1 22.27 38.91 -9.81
N GLY A 2 21.06 38.96 -9.23
CA GLY A 2 19.94 39.66 -9.85
C GLY A 2 18.72 38.79 -10.18
N CYS A 3 17.68 39.02 -9.37
CA CYS A 3 16.26 38.93 -9.72
C CYS A 3 15.57 37.56 -9.62
N GLY A 4 15.00 37.30 -8.44
CA GLY A 4 13.72 36.63 -8.32
C GLY A 4 12.88 37.22 -7.17
N PRO A 5 12.05 38.25 -7.44
CA PRO A 5 10.96 38.57 -6.52
C PRO A 5 9.66 38.88 -7.27
N ASP A 6 9.19 38.00 -8.15
CA ASP A 6 7.95 38.24 -8.91
C ASP A 6 6.77 37.32 -8.54
N VAL A 7 6.99 36.24 -7.78
CA VAL A 7 5.87 35.35 -7.37
C VAL A 7 5.14 35.90 -6.14
N PHE A 8 5.85 36.47 -5.17
CA PHE A 8 5.21 37.08 -3.99
C PHE A 8 4.41 38.34 -4.32
N ARG A 9 4.86 39.11 -5.33
CA ARG A 9 4.10 40.28 -5.82
C ARG A 9 2.81 39.89 -6.53
N LEU A 10 2.73 38.70 -7.14
CA LEU A 10 1.49 38.20 -7.75
C LEU A 10 0.44 37.81 -6.70
N PHE A 11 0.85 37.29 -5.54
CA PHE A 11 -0.06 36.99 -4.44
C PHE A 11 -0.56 38.26 -3.74
N ASP A 12 0.30 39.25 -3.51
CA ASP A 12 -0.12 40.55 -2.97
C ASP A 12 -1.06 41.31 -3.93
N LEU A 13 -0.82 41.20 -5.25
CA LEU A 13 -1.72 41.79 -6.26
C LEU A 13 -3.06 41.05 -6.33
N ALA A 14 -3.06 39.73 -6.17
CA ALA A 14 -4.28 38.92 -6.12
C ALA A 14 -5.10 39.20 -4.86
N ASP A 15 -4.44 39.37 -3.71
CA ASP A 15 -5.11 39.66 -2.43
C ASP A 15 -5.64 41.10 -2.40
N ALA A 16 -4.93 42.04 -3.01
CA ALA A 16 -5.42 43.40 -3.28
C ALA A 16 -6.61 43.40 -4.26
N LEU A 17 -6.57 42.62 -5.35
CA LEU A 17 -7.66 42.50 -6.32
C LEU A 17 -8.90 41.79 -5.77
N ILE A 18 -8.73 40.86 -4.81
CA ILE A 18 -9.84 40.24 -4.08
C ILE A 18 -10.46 41.25 -3.11
N ARG A 19 -9.66 42.08 -2.42
CA ARG A 19 -10.18 43.17 -1.56
C ARG A 19 -10.86 44.28 -2.36
N ASP A 20 -10.35 44.64 -3.54
CA ASP A 20 -10.96 45.67 -4.41
C ASP A 20 -12.21 45.15 -5.15
N ASN A 21 -12.28 43.85 -5.48
CA ASN A 21 -13.52 43.22 -5.98
C ASN A 21 -14.61 43.09 -4.90
N ARG A 22 -14.26 43.02 -3.60
CA ARG A 22 -15.24 43.00 -2.50
C ARG A 22 -16.06 44.29 -2.45
N ALA A 23 -15.51 45.46 -2.84
CA ALA A 23 -16.26 46.72 -2.83
C ALA A 23 -17.25 46.85 -4.02
N ARG A 24 -16.99 46.19 -5.15
CA ARG A 24 -17.75 46.39 -6.40
C ARG A 24 -18.84 45.34 -6.67
N ARG A 25 -18.87 44.21 -5.94
CA ARG A 25 -19.86 43.11 -6.18
C ARG A 25 -21.08 43.07 -5.25
N TYR A 26 -21.20 43.93 -4.23
CA TYR A 26 -22.36 43.93 -3.31
C TYR A 26 -23.38 45.06 -3.57
N GLY A 27 -23.51 45.48 -4.83
CA GLY A 27 -24.63 46.32 -5.29
C GLY A 27 -25.89 45.52 -5.71
N GLY A 28 -25.89 44.20 -5.58
CA GLY A 28 -27.02 43.39 -6.03
C GLY A 28 -26.93 41.92 -5.65
N TRP A 29 -27.39 41.58 -4.45
CA TRP A 29 -27.90 40.24 -4.16
C TRP A 29 -29.34 40.40 -3.63
N PRO A 30 -30.30 39.59 -4.09
CA PRO A 30 -31.68 39.71 -3.63
C PRO A 30 -31.74 39.33 -2.15
N SER A 31 -32.48 40.12 -1.37
CA SER A 31 -32.88 39.79 -0.01
C SER A 31 -33.65 38.47 -0.03
N VAL A 32 -32.97 37.37 0.32
CA VAL A 32 -33.62 36.09 0.59
C VAL A 32 -34.19 36.18 2.00
N GLY A 33 -35.53 36.19 2.08
CA GLY A 33 -36.29 36.33 3.30
C GLY A 33 -35.88 35.33 4.38
N SER A 34 -35.42 35.87 5.50
CA SER A 34 -35.08 35.13 6.72
C SER A 34 -36.34 34.86 7.55
N SER A 35 -36.91 33.67 7.38
CA SER A 35 -37.71 33.02 8.42
C SER A 35 -37.01 31.72 8.80
N GLN A 36 -35.90 31.85 9.52
CA GLN A 36 -35.15 30.74 10.12
C GLN A 36 -34.75 31.22 11.52
N ALA A 37 -34.95 30.38 12.54
CA ALA A 37 -34.66 30.67 13.95
C ALA A 37 -33.30 31.39 14.10
N PRO A 38 -33.15 32.35 15.03
CA PRO A 38 -31.93 33.14 15.13
C PRO A 38 -30.76 32.20 15.44
N GLY A 39 -29.96 31.90 14.42
CA GLY A 39 -28.70 31.22 14.62
C GLY A 39 -27.82 32.04 15.57
N PRO A 40 -26.85 31.40 16.24
CA PRO A 40 -25.95 32.11 17.15
C PRO A 40 -25.29 33.28 16.44
N SER A 41 -25.16 34.40 17.15
CA SER A 41 -24.52 35.59 16.60
C SER A 41 -23.10 35.27 16.13
N LEU A 42 -22.55 36.03 15.17
CA LEU A 42 -21.19 35.78 14.68
C LEU A 42 -20.14 35.82 15.80
N ARG A 43 -20.43 36.58 16.87
CA ARG A 43 -19.63 36.60 18.09
C ARG A 43 -19.77 35.29 18.87
N GLU A 44 -20.99 34.81 19.11
CA GLU A 44 -21.20 33.50 19.76
C GLU A 44 -20.50 32.37 18.98
N GLN A 45 -20.57 32.38 17.65
CA GLN A 45 -19.88 31.38 16.83
C GLN A 45 -18.35 31.45 16.94
N LEU A 46 -17.78 32.66 17.11
CA LEU A 46 -16.35 32.85 17.38
C LEU A 46 -15.96 32.25 18.74
N TYR A 47 -16.72 32.57 19.79
CA TYR A 47 -16.49 32.06 21.14
C TYR A 47 -16.63 30.52 21.18
N GLU A 48 -17.65 29.96 20.55
CA GLU A 48 -17.82 28.50 20.45
C GLU A 48 -16.61 27.85 19.75
N MET A 49 -16.08 28.47 18.69
CA MET A 49 -14.90 27.97 17.99
C MET A 49 -13.65 28.03 18.87
N TYR A 50 -13.49 29.06 19.70
CA TYR A 50 -12.37 29.14 20.64
C TYR A 50 -12.49 28.13 21.79
N GLU A 51 -13.67 28.00 22.39
CA GLU A 51 -13.93 27.05 23.49
C GLU A 51 -13.75 25.58 23.07
N ARG A 52 -14.07 25.26 21.80
CA ARG A 52 -13.81 23.94 21.20
C ARG A 52 -12.34 23.72 20.82
N GLY A 53 -11.45 24.68 21.09
CA GLY A 53 -10.04 24.64 20.69
C GLY A 53 -9.87 24.66 19.18
N GLU A 54 -10.79 25.32 18.45
CA GLU A 54 -10.74 25.46 17.00
C GLU A 54 -9.91 26.65 16.51
N LEU A 55 -9.62 27.58 17.41
CA LEU A 55 -8.86 28.80 17.16
C LEU A 55 -7.72 28.89 18.16
N ASP A 56 -6.54 29.25 17.68
CA ASP A 56 -5.43 29.62 18.54
C ASP A 56 -5.72 30.98 19.19
N GLU A 57 -5.12 31.23 20.36
CA GLU A 57 -5.38 32.44 21.17
C GLU A 57 -5.11 33.74 20.41
N GLU A 58 -4.07 33.77 19.56
CA GLU A 58 -3.73 34.92 18.73
C GLU A 58 -4.80 35.18 17.65
N THR A 59 -5.18 34.14 16.91
CA THR A 59 -6.22 34.21 15.87
C THR A 59 -7.59 34.61 16.45
N PHE A 60 -7.89 34.13 17.64
CA PHE A 60 -9.12 34.49 18.36
C PHE A 60 -9.15 35.98 18.72
N ARG A 61 -8.04 36.53 19.24
CA ARG A 61 -7.93 37.96 19.62
C ARG A 61 -8.10 38.88 18.40
N ASP A 62 -7.47 38.55 17.28
CA ASP A 62 -7.59 39.35 16.04
C ASP A 62 -9.03 39.41 15.52
N LEU A 63 -9.73 38.27 15.53
CA LEU A 63 -11.12 38.20 15.11
C LEU A 63 -12.07 38.84 16.13
N GLN A 64 -11.74 38.79 17.42
CA GLN A 64 -12.46 39.49 18.48
C GLN A 64 -12.39 41.00 18.28
N ASP A 65 -11.21 41.54 17.92
CA ASP A 65 -11.02 42.95 17.60
C ASP A 65 -11.82 43.38 16.35
N LEU A 66 -11.84 42.53 15.32
CA LEU A 66 -12.67 42.74 14.14
C LEU A 66 -14.16 42.70 14.47
N ALA A 67 -14.58 41.80 15.37
CA ALA A 67 -15.95 41.71 15.83
C ALA A 67 -16.35 42.93 16.68
N ALA A 68 -15.46 43.43 17.53
CA ALA A 68 -15.65 44.62 18.35
C ALA A 68 -15.86 45.87 17.49
N ARG A 69 -15.13 45.96 16.36
CA ARG A 69 -15.24 47.03 15.36
C ARG A 69 -16.41 46.85 14.37
N GLY A 70 -17.20 45.78 14.51
CA GLY A 70 -18.33 45.47 13.64
C GLY A 70 -17.93 45.07 12.21
N ARG A 71 -16.69 44.64 12.01
CA ARG A 71 -16.12 44.28 10.70
C ARG A 71 -15.95 42.77 10.48
N LEU A 72 -16.29 41.95 11.48
CA LEU A 72 -16.28 40.50 11.35
C LEU A 72 -17.41 40.06 10.39
N HIS A 73 -17.04 39.38 9.31
CA HIS A 73 -17.98 38.89 8.32
C HIS A 73 -18.16 37.36 8.46
N PRO A 74 -19.35 36.80 8.14
CA PRO A 74 -19.57 35.34 8.16
C PRO A 74 -18.55 34.53 7.33
N VAL A 75 -17.97 35.16 6.31
CA VAL A 75 -16.97 34.54 5.42
C VAL A 75 -15.65 34.29 6.14
N ASP A 76 -15.26 35.13 7.10
CA ASP A 76 -13.98 34.99 7.81
C ASP A 76 -13.95 33.70 8.64
N LEU A 77 -15.06 33.40 9.33
CA LEU A 77 -15.23 32.13 10.06
C LEU A 77 -15.34 30.93 9.11
N ALA A 78 -15.96 31.11 7.94
CA ALA A 78 -16.09 30.05 6.94
C ALA A 78 -14.74 29.66 6.32
N VAL A 79 -13.86 30.64 6.08
CA VAL A 79 -12.49 30.42 5.57
C VAL A 79 -11.68 29.61 6.58
N LEU A 80 -11.71 29.96 7.87
CA LEU A 80 -11.00 29.21 8.91
C LEU A 80 -11.49 27.77 9.02
N ARG A 81 -12.81 27.54 8.94
CA ARG A 81 -13.38 26.18 8.90
C ARG A 81 -12.91 25.42 7.66
N TYR A 82 -12.78 26.08 6.52
CA TYR A 82 -12.31 25.49 5.28
C TYR A 82 -10.83 25.12 5.35
N GLU A 83 -9.96 26.04 5.79
CA GLU A 83 -8.53 25.81 5.97
C GLU A 83 -8.26 24.68 6.96
N ARG A 84 -9.02 24.62 8.06
CA ARG A 84 -8.91 23.55 9.04
C ARG A 84 -9.34 22.20 8.48
N ARG A 85 -10.46 22.15 7.74
CA ARG A 85 -10.87 20.94 7.02
C ARG A 85 -9.81 20.51 6.01
N GLN A 86 -9.10 21.44 5.37
CA GLN A 86 -7.97 21.07 4.52
C GLN A 86 -6.80 20.50 5.32
N LYS A 87 -6.41 21.10 6.44
CA LYS A 87 -5.34 20.60 7.31
C LYS A 87 -5.65 19.21 7.90
N VAL A 88 -6.89 18.98 8.34
CA VAL A 88 -7.32 17.67 8.90
C VAL A 88 -7.46 16.60 7.82
N ASN A 89 -7.87 16.98 6.59
CA ASN A 89 -7.97 16.05 5.46
C ASN A 89 -6.67 15.89 4.67
N ALA A 90 -5.61 16.62 5.01
CA ALA A 90 -4.27 16.40 4.48
C ALA A 90 -3.73 15.11 5.09
N ARG A 91 -4.15 13.96 4.53
CA ARG A 91 -3.41 12.70 4.72
C ARG A 91 -1.95 12.99 4.38
N PRO A 92 -0.97 12.51 5.17
CA PRO A 92 0.41 12.52 4.74
C PRO A 92 0.45 11.94 3.33
N ARG A 93 0.98 12.69 2.36
CA ARG A 93 1.20 12.13 1.03
C ARG A 93 2.10 10.92 1.25
N GLU A 94 1.57 9.74 1.03
CA GLU A 94 2.33 8.49 1.13
C GLU A 94 3.53 8.64 0.20
N SER A 95 4.72 8.49 0.74
CA SER A 95 5.95 8.67 -0.04
C SER A 95 5.98 7.65 -1.18
N GLU A 96 6.67 7.97 -2.28
CA GLU A 96 6.83 6.99 -3.36
C GLU A 96 7.54 5.72 -2.84
N GLU A 97 8.44 5.87 -1.86
CA GLU A 97 9.08 4.75 -1.17
C GLU A 97 8.07 3.88 -0.39
N ASP A 98 7.11 4.47 0.33
CA ASP A 98 6.08 3.73 1.08
C ASP A 98 5.22 2.85 0.17
N VAL A 99 4.79 3.41 -0.95
CA VAL A 99 4.01 2.69 -1.96
C VAL A 99 4.84 1.56 -2.57
N ALA A 100 6.13 1.80 -2.83
CA ALA A 100 7.05 0.80 -3.36
C ALA A 100 7.30 -0.35 -2.36
N ILE A 101 7.59 -0.03 -1.10
CA ILE A 101 7.79 -1.00 -0.01
C ILE A 101 6.54 -1.86 0.15
N ARG A 102 5.35 -1.24 0.19
CA ARG A 102 4.08 -1.99 0.30
C ARG A 102 3.87 -2.94 -0.87
N LYS A 103 4.14 -2.51 -2.10
CA LYS A 103 4.04 -3.37 -3.30
C LYS A 103 5.03 -4.53 -3.26
N LEU A 104 6.27 -4.29 -2.83
CA LEU A 104 7.28 -5.34 -2.70
C LEU A 104 6.90 -6.36 -1.63
N ARG A 105 6.46 -5.92 -0.45
CA ARG A 105 5.96 -6.80 0.62
C ARG A 105 4.77 -7.65 0.16
N ALA A 106 3.81 -7.05 -0.54
CA ALA A 106 2.69 -7.79 -1.10
C ALA A 106 3.13 -8.84 -2.14
N ARG A 107 4.19 -8.55 -2.91
CA ARG A 107 4.76 -9.50 -3.86
C ARG A 107 5.52 -10.63 -3.17
N ILE A 108 6.24 -10.35 -2.09
CA ILE A 108 6.91 -11.36 -1.26
C ILE A 108 5.87 -12.33 -0.70
N ALA A 109 4.79 -11.82 -0.09
CA ALA A 109 3.72 -12.67 0.45
C ALA A 109 3.11 -13.61 -0.61
N ARG A 110 2.85 -13.10 -1.83
CA ARG A 110 2.36 -13.94 -2.94
C ARG A 110 3.36 -15.00 -3.38
N LEU A 111 4.66 -14.69 -3.33
CA LEU A 111 5.71 -15.67 -3.66
C LEU A 111 5.80 -16.75 -2.59
N GLU A 112 5.62 -16.40 -1.31
CA GLU A 112 5.57 -17.35 -0.21
C GLU A 112 4.38 -18.31 -0.36
N GLU A 113 3.18 -17.78 -0.62
CA GLU A 113 1.98 -18.59 -0.90
C GLU A 113 2.22 -19.56 -2.07
N ALA A 114 2.73 -19.06 -3.21
CA ALA A 114 3.02 -19.88 -4.38
C ALA A 114 4.10 -20.95 -4.09
N ARG A 115 5.09 -20.63 -3.25
CA ARG A 115 6.14 -21.55 -2.81
C ARG A 115 5.57 -22.64 -1.92
N GLU A 116 4.69 -22.31 -0.99
CA GLU A 116 4.01 -23.29 -0.14
C GLU A 116 3.14 -24.23 -0.98
N GLU A 117 2.33 -23.71 -1.88
CA GLU A 117 1.50 -24.52 -2.79
C GLU A 117 2.37 -25.47 -3.63
N SER A 118 3.43 -24.94 -4.24
CA SER A 118 4.36 -25.73 -5.04
C SER A 118 5.11 -26.78 -4.21
N SER A 119 5.43 -26.49 -2.95
CA SER A 119 6.07 -27.45 -2.03
C SER A 119 5.13 -28.61 -1.67
N ARG A 120 3.82 -28.35 -1.54
CA ARG A 120 2.81 -29.40 -1.33
C ARG A 120 2.71 -30.31 -2.56
N VAL A 121 2.70 -29.73 -3.76
CA VAL A 121 2.71 -30.49 -5.01
C VAL A 121 3.97 -31.35 -5.12
N LEU A 122 5.13 -30.81 -4.78
CA LEU A 122 6.39 -31.57 -4.75
C LEU A 122 6.32 -32.74 -3.76
N ALA A 123 5.75 -32.53 -2.57
CA ALA A 123 5.56 -33.60 -1.59
C ALA A 123 4.66 -34.72 -2.14
N SER A 124 3.53 -34.37 -2.77
CA SER A 124 2.64 -35.34 -3.42
C SER A 124 3.31 -36.09 -4.58
N LEU A 125 4.14 -35.41 -5.39
CA LEU A 125 4.92 -36.07 -6.44
C LEU A 125 5.91 -37.08 -5.86
N ARG A 126 6.62 -36.72 -4.78
CA ARG A 126 7.57 -37.62 -4.11
C ARG A 126 6.88 -38.85 -3.50
N GLU A 127 5.72 -38.66 -2.86
CA GLU A 127 4.91 -39.77 -2.35
C GLU A 127 4.48 -40.71 -3.48
N ARG A 128 4.04 -40.15 -4.61
CA ARG A 128 3.63 -40.94 -5.77
C ARG A 128 4.80 -41.70 -6.41
N ILE A 129 5.98 -41.10 -6.45
CA ILE A 129 7.22 -41.75 -6.93
C ILE A 129 7.56 -42.94 -6.03
N ALA A 130 7.45 -42.79 -4.70
CA ALA A 130 7.71 -43.87 -3.75
C ALA A 130 6.69 -45.02 -3.86
N ASP A 131 5.39 -44.72 -3.99
CA ASP A 131 4.33 -45.72 -4.24
C ASP A 131 4.56 -46.48 -5.54
N MET A 132 5.02 -45.81 -6.61
CA MET A 132 5.37 -46.50 -7.85
C MET A 132 6.62 -47.38 -7.71
N GLU A 133 7.61 -46.96 -6.94
CA GLU A 133 8.80 -47.77 -6.65
C GLU A 133 8.43 -49.05 -5.90
N GLU A 134 7.58 -48.93 -4.87
CA GLU A 134 7.12 -50.08 -4.10
C GLU A 134 6.32 -51.06 -4.98
N ARG A 135 5.45 -50.55 -5.86
CA ARG A 135 4.74 -51.39 -6.83
C ARG A 135 5.70 -52.08 -7.79
N ALA A 136 6.72 -51.38 -8.28
CA ALA A 136 7.73 -51.94 -9.17
C ALA A 136 8.52 -53.07 -8.47
N GLN A 137 8.87 -52.90 -7.20
CA GLN A 137 9.53 -53.94 -6.39
C GLN A 137 8.62 -55.16 -6.20
N ARG A 138 7.33 -54.96 -5.87
CA ARG A 138 6.37 -56.08 -5.77
C ARG A 138 6.22 -56.85 -7.09
N ARG A 139 6.25 -56.17 -8.24
CA ARG A 139 6.25 -56.82 -9.56
C ARG A 139 7.53 -57.62 -9.81
N GLU A 140 8.67 -57.12 -9.37
CA GLU A 140 9.93 -57.86 -9.45
C GLU A 140 9.90 -59.15 -8.59
N GLU A 141 9.41 -59.06 -7.36
CA GLU A 141 9.26 -60.23 -6.47
C GLU A 141 8.30 -61.26 -7.07
N ALA A 142 7.16 -60.80 -7.60
CA ALA A 142 6.21 -61.67 -8.28
C ALA A 142 6.83 -62.35 -9.51
N ALA A 143 7.65 -61.63 -10.30
CA ALA A 143 8.38 -62.20 -11.42
C ALA A 143 9.38 -63.29 -10.97
N ARG A 144 10.14 -63.04 -9.89
CA ARG A 144 11.10 -64.00 -9.33
C ARG A 144 10.41 -65.29 -8.86
N LEU A 145 9.23 -65.18 -8.23
CA LEU A 145 8.46 -66.35 -7.79
C LEU A 145 7.82 -67.11 -8.95
N ALA A 146 7.44 -66.40 -10.02
CA ALA A 146 6.80 -66.97 -11.19
C ALA A 146 7.77 -67.67 -12.14
N VAL A 147 9.04 -67.24 -12.23
CA VAL A 147 9.98 -67.70 -13.27
C VAL A 147 10.18 -69.22 -13.31
N ALA A 148 10.09 -69.88 -12.15
CA ALA A 148 10.24 -71.33 -12.04
C ALA A 148 8.98 -72.13 -12.43
N LYS A 149 7.81 -71.47 -12.48
CA LYS A 149 6.49 -72.10 -12.71
C LYS A 149 5.90 -71.73 -14.06
N ASP A 150 6.01 -70.47 -14.44
CA ASP A 150 5.46 -69.90 -15.67
C ASP A 150 6.31 -68.69 -16.12
N GLU A 151 7.14 -68.94 -17.14
CA GLU A 151 8.00 -67.92 -17.73
C GLU A 151 7.20 -66.79 -18.39
N THR A 152 6.04 -67.10 -18.98
CA THR A 152 5.23 -66.08 -19.67
C THR A 152 4.64 -65.09 -18.68
N LEU A 153 4.21 -65.58 -17.52
CA LEU A 153 3.71 -64.77 -16.42
C LEU A 153 4.82 -63.94 -15.77
N ALA A 154 6.03 -64.50 -15.61
CA ALA A 154 7.19 -63.75 -15.15
C ALA A 154 7.56 -62.59 -16.10
N ARG A 155 7.55 -62.83 -17.42
CA ARG A 155 7.79 -61.79 -18.43
C ARG A 155 6.74 -60.66 -18.37
N ARG A 156 5.46 -60.98 -18.14
CA ARG A 156 4.41 -59.98 -17.95
C ARG A 156 4.67 -59.07 -16.75
N TYR A 157 5.05 -59.64 -15.60
CA TYR A 157 5.39 -58.83 -14.44
C TYR A 157 6.60 -57.92 -14.67
N LEU A 158 7.60 -58.38 -15.43
CA LEU A 158 8.75 -57.54 -15.79
C LEU A 158 8.35 -56.41 -16.75
N MET A 159 7.42 -56.65 -17.69
CA MET A 159 6.86 -55.58 -18.53
C MET A 159 6.11 -54.55 -17.69
N GLU A 160 5.21 -54.97 -16.80
CA GLU A 160 4.48 -54.07 -15.90
C GLU A 160 5.44 -53.26 -15.00
N LYS A 161 6.52 -53.88 -14.52
CA LYS A 161 7.60 -53.17 -13.81
C LYS A 161 8.22 -52.09 -14.69
N GLN A 162 8.57 -52.43 -15.94
CA GLN A 162 9.20 -51.48 -16.85
C GLN A 162 8.28 -50.27 -17.12
N GLU A 163 6.99 -50.49 -17.35
CA GLU A 163 6.00 -49.42 -17.53
C GLU A 163 5.91 -48.50 -16.30
N LEU A 164 5.92 -49.08 -15.09
CA LEU A 164 5.95 -48.32 -13.84
C LEU A 164 7.23 -47.47 -13.72
N MET A 165 8.39 -48.04 -14.04
CA MET A 165 9.68 -47.33 -13.98
C MET A 165 9.77 -46.19 -15.02
N GLU A 166 9.23 -46.39 -16.22
CA GLU A 166 9.18 -45.35 -17.25
C GLU A 166 8.26 -44.19 -16.84
N ALA A 167 7.10 -44.50 -16.25
CA ALA A 167 6.21 -43.48 -15.69
C ALA A 167 6.86 -42.75 -14.49
N GLN A 168 7.54 -43.50 -13.62
CA GLN A 168 8.28 -42.94 -12.48
C GLN A 168 9.38 -41.99 -12.93
N ALA A 169 10.17 -42.35 -13.95
CA ALA A 169 11.23 -41.50 -14.47
C ALA A 169 10.69 -40.13 -14.95
N ARG A 170 9.52 -40.10 -15.59
CA ARG A 170 8.86 -38.84 -15.99
C ARG A 170 8.48 -37.98 -14.79
N LEU A 171 7.95 -38.59 -13.72
CA LEU A 171 7.62 -37.86 -12.49
C LEU A 171 8.87 -37.36 -11.76
N VAL A 172 9.97 -38.13 -11.77
CA VAL A 172 11.24 -37.72 -11.18
C VAL A 172 11.79 -36.47 -11.88
N GLU A 173 11.73 -36.42 -13.20
CA GLU A 173 12.15 -35.23 -13.97
C GLU A 173 11.25 -34.02 -13.67
N GLN A 174 9.93 -34.23 -13.55
CA GLN A 174 9.01 -33.15 -13.15
C GLN A 174 9.29 -32.65 -11.72
N ALA A 175 9.58 -33.55 -10.78
CA ALA A 175 9.92 -33.19 -9.41
C ALA A 175 11.23 -32.39 -9.34
N ARG A 176 12.25 -32.78 -10.12
CA ARG A 176 13.53 -32.04 -10.23
C ARG A 176 13.33 -30.64 -10.79
N ALA A 177 12.56 -30.50 -11.87
CA ALA A 177 12.25 -29.20 -12.44
C ALA A 177 11.54 -28.28 -11.43
N LEU A 178 10.58 -28.84 -10.67
CA LEU A 178 9.86 -28.11 -9.63
C LEU A 178 10.77 -27.70 -8.46
N GLU A 179 11.74 -28.54 -8.09
CA GLU A 179 12.76 -28.22 -7.08
C GLU A 179 13.65 -27.07 -7.52
N GLU A 180 14.10 -27.06 -8.78
CA GLU A 180 14.88 -25.95 -9.34
C GLU A 180 14.08 -24.65 -9.36
N ASP A 181 12.81 -24.70 -9.75
CA ASP A 181 11.95 -23.52 -9.76
C ASP A 181 11.68 -22.99 -8.34
N LEU A 182 11.48 -23.87 -7.36
CA LEU A 182 11.39 -23.50 -5.95
C LEU A 182 12.67 -22.83 -5.42
N ALA A 183 13.85 -23.32 -5.84
CA ALA A 183 15.13 -22.69 -5.49
C ALA A 183 15.24 -21.28 -6.10
N ARG A 184 14.90 -21.13 -7.38
CA ARG A 184 14.86 -19.81 -8.07
C ARG A 184 13.90 -18.84 -7.39
N LEU A 185 12.72 -19.31 -6.97
CA LEU A 185 11.76 -18.49 -6.22
C LEU A 185 12.34 -18.02 -4.87
N GLY A 186 13.08 -18.88 -4.17
CA GLY A 186 13.78 -18.52 -2.94
C GLY A 186 14.84 -17.43 -3.16
N GLU A 187 15.62 -17.51 -4.23
CA GLU A 187 16.58 -16.45 -4.58
C GLU A 187 15.90 -15.12 -4.93
N LEU A 188 14.77 -15.17 -5.65
CA LEU A 188 13.99 -13.98 -5.99
C LEU A 188 13.40 -13.33 -4.75
N GLN A 189 12.89 -14.12 -3.80
CA GLN A 189 12.39 -13.64 -2.52
C GLN A 189 13.50 -12.89 -1.76
N ALA A 190 14.67 -13.49 -1.60
CA ALA A 190 15.80 -12.84 -0.92
C ALA A 190 16.22 -11.52 -1.58
N LYS A 191 16.19 -11.45 -2.92
CA LYS A 191 16.45 -10.21 -3.67
C LYS A 191 15.41 -9.13 -3.38
N LEU A 192 14.12 -9.49 -3.29
CA LEU A 192 13.05 -8.55 -2.99
C LEU A 192 13.12 -8.05 -1.55
N GLU A 193 13.44 -8.93 -0.59
CA GLU A 193 13.65 -8.57 0.81
C GLU A 193 14.82 -7.59 0.97
N ALA A 194 15.94 -7.85 0.29
CA ALA A 194 17.07 -6.91 0.26
C ALA A 194 16.65 -5.53 -0.29
N LYS A 195 15.84 -5.50 -1.36
CA LYS A 195 15.32 -4.24 -1.93
C LYS A 195 14.38 -3.50 -0.97
N VAL A 196 13.59 -4.21 -0.17
CA VAL A 196 12.77 -3.59 0.88
C VAL A 196 13.65 -2.91 1.92
N ILE A 197 14.68 -3.60 2.41
CA ILE A 197 15.62 -3.05 3.40
C ILE A 197 16.37 -1.83 2.83
N GLU A 198 16.81 -1.89 1.57
CA GLU A 198 17.46 -0.75 0.91
C GLU A 198 16.54 0.48 0.88
N LEU A 199 15.26 0.31 0.53
CA LEU A 199 14.30 1.42 0.50
C LEU A 199 13.99 1.96 1.90
N GLU A 200 13.88 1.10 2.91
CA GLU A 200 13.69 1.52 4.30
C GLU A 200 14.89 2.31 4.84
N ALA A 201 16.10 1.91 4.46
CA ALA A 201 17.33 2.65 4.80
C ALA A 201 17.38 4.02 4.12
N LEU A 202 16.94 4.12 2.85
CA LEU A 202 16.86 5.40 2.15
C LEU A 202 15.81 6.32 2.78
N ARG A 203 14.63 5.79 3.09
CA ARG A 203 13.55 6.54 3.76
C ARG A 203 14.00 7.09 5.11
N SER A 204 14.56 6.24 5.98
CA SER A 204 15.03 6.69 7.30
C SER A 204 16.12 7.78 7.19
N ARG A 205 16.98 7.69 6.18
CA ARG A 205 17.97 8.73 5.90
C ARG A 205 17.33 10.06 5.46
N GLN A 206 16.30 10.00 4.62
CA GLN A 206 15.57 11.21 4.20
C GLN A 206 14.84 11.86 5.38
N GLU A 207 14.18 11.07 6.23
CA GLU A 207 13.51 11.57 7.44
C GLU A 207 14.51 12.26 8.40
N LEU A 208 15.71 11.70 8.56
CA LEU A 208 16.77 12.34 9.35
C LEU A 208 17.28 13.65 8.71
N GLN A 209 17.30 13.73 7.38
CA GLN A 209 17.70 14.95 6.67
C GLN A 209 16.65 16.05 6.81
N THR A 210 15.36 15.73 6.70
CA THR A 210 14.28 16.72 6.85
C THR A 210 14.26 17.29 8.26
N LEU A 211 14.38 16.43 9.29
CA LEU A 211 14.46 16.89 10.68
C LEU A 211 15.68 17.79 10.93
N ARG A 212 16.84 17.43 10.37
CA ARG A 212 18.06 18.26 10.48
C ARG A 212 17.92 19.63 9.81
N THR A 213 17.14 19.73 8.75
CA THR A 213 16.91 21.02 8.05
C THR A 213 15.84 21.88 8.70
N GLU A 214 14.96 21.32 9.53
CA GLU A 214 13.93 22.05 10.26
C GLU A 214 14.46 22.69 11.57
N ASP A 215 15.57 22.16 12.10
CA ASP A 215 16.25 22.66 13.32
C ASP A 215 17.29 23.78 13.05
N ILE A 216 17.37 24.33 11.83
CA ILE A 216 18.26 25.45 11.44
C ILE A 216 17.42 26.60 10.88
#